data_AF-A0A446D0H3-F1
#
_entry.id   AF-A0A446D0H3-F1
#
_cell.length_a   1.000
_cell.length_b   1.000
_cell.length_c   1.000
_cell.angle_alpha   90.00
_cell.angle_beta   90.00
_cell.angle_gamma   90.00
#
_symmetry.space_group_name_H-M   'P 1'
#
loop_
_entity.id
_entity.type
_entity.pdbx_description
1 polymer ?
#
loop_
_entity_poly.entity_id
_entity_poly.type
_entity_poly.pdbx_seq_one_letter_code
_entity_poly.pdbx_strand_id
1 'polypeptide(L)'
;MARAGTAFAGGLLLAFVIAGLLMLAYLLLRRVRCRPRHLAAGVALGLANFGNILTYIRAHQSLPEHPALVFASMNMGVITLGTLVGALAFREPLSRLNIAGVALALAAIVLMAPW
;
A
#
# COMPACT_ATOMS: atom_id res chain seq x y z
N MET A 1 -3.21 -28.42 6.49
CA MET A 1 -2.91 -27.96 7.88
C MET A 1 -2.92 -26.44 7.91
N ALA A 2 -4.09 -25.84 8.16
CA ALA A 2 -4.33 -24.39 8.14
C ALA A 2 -3.87 -23.70 9.45
N ARG A 3 -2.56 -23.69 9.72
CA ARG A 3 -1.99 -23.01 10.91
C ARG A 3 -1.60 -21.54 10.68
N ALA A 4 -1.71 -21.02 9.45
CA ALA A 4 -1.29 -19.65 9.14
C ALA A 4 -2.33 -18.57 9.46
N GLY A 5 -3.63 -18.89 9.47
CA GLY A 5 -4.69 -17.88 9.57
C GLY A 5 -4.74 -17.11 10.90
N THR A 6 -4.63 -17.81 12.03
CA THR A 6 -4.75 -17.20 13.36
C THR A 6 -3.47 -16.49 13.81
N ALA A 7 -2.29 -17.07 13.54
CA ALA A 7 -1.00 -16.47 13.88
C ALA A 7 -0.73 -15.21 13.05
N PHE A 8 -1.10 -15.21 11.77
CA PHE A 8 -0.94 -14.06 10.88
C PHE A 8 -1.86 -12.90 11.29
N ALA A 9 -3.15 -13.16 11.52
CA ALA A 9 -4.08 -12.14 11.99
C ALA A 9 -3.66 -11.57 13.36
N GLY A 10 -3.16 -12.41 14.27
CA GLY A 10 -2.60 -11.98 15.55
C GLY A 10 -1.36 -11.10 15.40
N GLY A 11 -0.43 -11.44 14.51
CA GLY A 11 0.76 -10.64 14.23
C GLY A 11 0.43 -9.29 13.61
N LEU A 12 -0.51 -9.24 12.67
CA LEU A 12 -0.97 -8.00 12.04
C LEU A 12 -1.68 -7.09 13.05
N LEU A 13 -2.55 -7.66 13.91
CA LEU A 13 -3.19 -6.93 15.00
C LEU A 13 -2.15 -6.34 15.96
N LEU A 14 -1.15 -7.14 16.36
CA LEU A 14 -0.09 -6.69 17.26
C LEU A 14 0.71 -5.54 16.65
N ALA A 15 1.06 -5.63 15.36
CA ALA A 15 1.76 -4.56 14.65
C ALA A 15 0.93 -3.26 14.63
N PHE A 16 -0.38 -3.34 14.35
CA PHE A 16 -1.26 -2.16 14.39
C PHE A 16 -1.39 -1.56 15.78
N VAL A 17 -1.49 -2.39 16.82
CA VAL A 17 -1.54 -1.92 18.22
C VAL A 17 -0.26 -1.20 18.59
N ILE A 18 0.91 -1.79 18.30
CA ILE A 18 2.21 -1.16 18.60
C ILE A 18 2.36 0.15 17.83
N ALA A 19 2.07 0.17 16.52
CA ALA A 19 2.13 1.37 15.71
C ALA A 19 1.18 2.47 16.24
N GLY A 20 -0.03 2.09 16.64
CA GLY A 20 -1.02 2.99 17.24
C GLY A 20 -0.55 3.59 18.57
N LEU A 21 0.02 2.77 19.46
CA LEU A 21 0.57 3.22 20.74
C LEU A 21 1.75 4.18 20.55
N LEU A 22 2.68 3.86 19.64
CA LEU A 22 3.83 4.71 19.33
C LEU A 22 3.37 6.06 18.75
N MET A 23 2.41 6.04 17.82
CA MET A 23 1.89 7.26 17.20
C MET A 23 1.10 8.11 18.20
N LEU A 24 0.32 7.48 19.09
CA LEU A 24 -0.37 8.16 20.18
C LEU A 24 0.62 8.82 21.15
N ALA A 25 1.67 8.09 21.56
CA ALA A 25 2.73 8.64 22.40
C ALA A 25 3.38 9.85 21.74
N TYR A 26 3.73 9.75 20.46
CA TYR A 26 4.30 10.86 19.69
C TYR A 26 3.38 12.10 19.66
N LEU A 27 2.08 11.91 19.42
CA LEU A 27 1.10 13.00 19.40
C LEU A 27 0.95 13.67 20.77
N LEU A 28 0.99 12.89 21.86
CA LEU A 28 0.96 13.39 23.23
C LEU A 28 2.22 14.20 23.56
N LEU A 29 3.41 13.70 23.19
CA LEU A 29 4.68 14.39 23.38
C LEU A 29 4.72 15.72 22.61
N ARG A 30 4.21 15.75 21.37
CA ARG A 30 4.14 16.97 20.56
C ARG A 30 2.94 17.87 20.85
N ARG A 31 2.05 17.51 21.78
CA ARG A 31 0.82 18.27 22.11
C ARG A 31 0.03 18.66 20.86
N VAL A 32 -0.05 17.77 19.88
CA VAL A 32 -0.67 18.09 18.58
C VAL A 32 -2.17 18.31 18.79
N ARG A 33 -2.69 19.41 18.24
CA ARG A 33 -4.14 19.66 18.24
C ARG A 33 -4.83 18.69 17.28
N CYS A 34 -5.42 17.63 17.81
CA CYS A 34 -6.24 16.70 17.05
C CYS A 34 -7.52 17.40 16.57
N ARG A 35 -7.52 17.87 15.31
CA ARG A 35 -8.76 18.36 14.67
C ARG A 35 -9.52 17.17 14.09
N PRO A 36 -10.87 17.16 14.15
CA PRO A 36 -11.68 16.06 13.62
C PRO A 36 -11.46 15.83 12.13
N ARG A 37 -11.09 16.87 11.37
CA ARG A 37 -10.72 16.76 9.94
C ARG A 37 -9.48 15.88 9.72
N HIS A 38 -8.47 16.00 10.60
CA HIS A 38 -7.26 15.15 10.53
C HIS A 38 -7.56 13.72 10.94
N LEU A 39 -8.47 13.54 11.90
CA LEU A 39 -8.94 12.21 12.30
C LEU A 39 -9.68 11.51 11.15
N ALA A 40 -10.61 12.22 10.50
CA ALA A 40 -11.36 11.71 9.36
C ALA A 40 -10.44 11.36 8.18
N ALA A 41 -9.47 12.24 7.86
CA ALA A 41 -8.47 11.95 6.84
C ALA A 41 -7.59 10.74 7.21
N GLY A 42 -7.21 10.60 8.48
CA GLY A 42 -6.47 9.46 8.99
C GLY A 42 -7.24 8.15 8.89
N VAL A 43 -8.55 8.17 9.20
CA VAL A 43 -9.44 6.99 9.04
C VAL A 43 -9.57 6.61 7.57
N ALA A 44 -9.79 7.59 6.68
CA ALA A 44 -9.88 7.33 5.24
C ALA A 44 -8.58 6.72 4.67
N LEU A 45 -7.42 7.28 5.04
CA LEU A 45 -6.10 6.74 4.68
C LEU A 45 -5.86 5.35 5.28
N GLY A 46 -6.26 5.14 6.53
CA GLY A 46 -6.15 3.85 7.21
C GLY A 46 -6.98 2.75 6.52
N LEU A 47 -8.22 3.06 6.12
CA LEU A 47 -9.07 2.14 5.36
C LEU A 47 -8.46 1.79 4.00
N ALA A 48 -7.94 2.78 3.28
CA ALA A 48 -7.26 2.54 2.00
C ALA A 48 -6.01 1.64 2.18
N ASN A 49 -5.22 1.88 3.22
CA ASN A 49 -4.03 1.09 3.51
C ASN A 49 -4.37 -0.34 3.96
N PHE A 50 -5.40 -0.51 4.79
CA PHE A 50 -5.88 -1.83 5.19
C PHE A 50 -6.42 -2.62 3.99
N GLY A 51 -7.14 -1.95 3.08
CA GLY A 51 -7.56 -2.53 1.80
C GLY A 51 -6.37 -3.05 0.99
N ASN A 52 -5.28 -2.27 0.90
CA ASN A 52 -4.05 -2.69 0.23
C ASN A 52 -3.40 -3.91 0.90
N ILE A 53 -3.33 -3.96 2.23
CA ILE A 53 -2.80 -5.12 2.95
C ILE A 53 -3.67 -6.35 2.69
N LEU A 54 -4.99 -6.22 2.71
CA LEU A 54 -5.91 -7.33 2.47
C LEU A 54 -5.78 -7.90 1.05
N THR A 55 -5.72 -7.05 0.03
CA THR A 55 -5.50 -7.49 -1.35
C THR A 55 -4.11 -8.10 -1.53
N TYR A 56 -3.09 -7.58 -0.84
CA TYR A 56 -1.74 -8.13 -0.84
C TYR A 56 -1.72 -9.57 -0.32
N ILE A 57 -2.37 -9.79 0.83
CA ILE A 57 -2.47 -11.12 1.45
C ILE A 57 -3.24 -12.07 0.54
N ARG A 58 -4.39 -11.63 0.00
CA ARG A 58 -5.19 -12.46 -0.93
C ARG A 58 -4.38 -12.85 -2.17
N ALA A 59 -3.60 -11.93 -2.73
CA ALA A 59 -2.75 -12.19 -3.89
C ALA A 59 -1.63 -13.19 -3.58
N HIS A 60 -0.98 -13.07 -2.42
CA HIS A 60 0.01 -14.05 -1.94
C HIS A 60 -0.60 -15.42 -1.68
N GLN A 61 -1.84 -15.48 -1.19
CA GLN A 61 -2.56 -16.74 -0.97
C GLN A 61 -2.98 -17.40 -2.29
N SER A 62 -3.27 -16.61 -3.35
CA SER A 62 -3.63 -17.13 -4.67
C SER A 62 -2.43 -17.54 -5.53
N LEU A 63 -1.25 -16.94 -5.32
CA LEU A 63 0.01 -17.31 -6.00
C LEU A 63 1.11 -17.62 -4.97
N PRO A 64 1.08 -18.82 -4.33
CA PRO A 64 2.04 -19.17 -3.29
C PRO A 64 3.49 -19.33 -3.80
N GLU A 65 3.66 -19.66 -5.08
CA GLU A 65 4.95 -20.01 -5.69
C GLU A 65 5.76 -18.79 -6.17
N HIS A 66 5.16 -17.59 -6.24
CA HIS A 66 5.86 -16.37 -6.71
C HIS A 66 5.62 -15.11 -5.84
N PRO A 67 6.12 -15.08 -4.58
CA PRO A 67 6.03 -13.93 -3.68
C PRO A 67 6.58 -12.62 -4.27
N ALA A 68 7.70 -12.71 -4.99
CA ALA A 68 8.40 -11.57 -5.58
C ALA A 68 7.56 -10.88 -6.67
N LEU A 69 6.77 -11.65 -7.40
CA LEU A 69 5.86 -11.17 -8.42
C LEU A 69 4.72 -10.35 -7.81
N VAL A 70 4.07 -10.88 -6.78
CA VAL A 70 3.00 -10.16 -6.09
C VAL A 70 3.52 -8.85 -5.48
N PHE A 71 4.72 -8.86 -4.91
CA PHE A 71 5.34 -7.66 -4.34
C PHE A 71 5.70 -6.62 -5.41
N ALA A 72 6.34 -7.03 -6.49
CA ALA A 72 6.73 -6.15 -7.60
C ALA A 72 5.51 -5.57 -8.32
N SER A 73 4.53 -6.42 -8.66
CA SER A 73 3.31 -6.02 -9.36
C SER A 73 2.44 -5.09 -8.52
N MET A 74 2.30 -5.30 -7.21
CA MET A 74 1.51 -4.39 -6.37
C MET A 74 2.19 -3.03 -6.24
N ASN A 75 3.50 -2.98 -5.94
CA ASN A 75 4.20 -1.71 -5.77
C ASN A 75 4.28 -0.93 -7.09
N MET A 76 4.66 -1.57 -8.20
CA MET A 76 4.65 -0.91 -9.52
C MET A 76 3.24 -0.58 -10.01
N GLY A 77 2.24 -1.40 -9.68
CA GLY A 77 0.84 -1.15 -9.99
C GLY A 77 0.31 0.10 -9.32
N VAL A 78 0.57 0.28 -8.03
CA VAL A 78 0.20 1.49 -7.27
C VAL A 78 0.91 2.72 -7.81
N ILE A 79 2.20 2.63 -8.14
CA ILE A 79 2.97 3.75 -8.72
C ILE A 79 2.39 4.14 -10.08
N THR A 80 2.17 3.16 -10.96
CA THR A 80 1.66 3.38 -12.32
C THR A 80 0.25 3.96 -12.31
N LEU A 81 -0.68 3.34 -11.56
CA LEU A 81 -2.06 3.82 -11.43
C LEU A 81 -2.11 5.18 -10.72
N GLY A 82 -1.31 5.38 -9.68
CA GLY A 82 -1.19 6.67 -8.99
C GLY A 82 -0.72 7.78 -9.94
N THR A 83 0.25 7.47 -10.81
CA THR A 83 0.76 8.42 -11.81
C THR A 83 -0.28 8.72 -12.90
N LEU A 84 -1.01 7.70 -13.37
CA LEU A 84 -2.09 7.84 -14.34
C LEU A 84 -3.26 8.66 -13.77
N VAL A 85 -3.72 8.33 -12.56
CA VAL A 85 -4.78 9.08 -11.87
C VAL A 85 -4.33 10.51 -11.58
N GLY A 86 -3.09 10.70 -11.14
CA GLY A 86 -2.51 12.04 -10.96
C GLY A 86 -2.52 12.86 -12.26
N ALA A 87 -2.04 12.27 -13.35
CA ALA A 87 -2.03 12.90 -14.67
C ALA A 87 -3.43 13.24 -15.19
N LEU A 88 -4.40 12.32 -15.04
CA LEU A 88 -5.75 12.46 -15.56
C LEU A 88 -6.62 13.40 -14.71
N ALA A 89 -6.53 13.31 -13.38
CA ALA A 89 -7.35 14.08 -12.45
C ALA A 89 -6.84 15.51 -12.25
N PHE A 90 -5.52 15.72 -12.22
CA PHE A 90 -4.91 17.03 -12.02
C PHE A 90 -4.46 17.71 -13.32
N ARG A 91 -4.53 17.01 -14.47
CA ARG A 91 -4.06 17.50 -15.79
C ARG A 91 -2.63 18.06 -15.74
N GLU A 92 -1.79 17.54 -14.86
CA GLU A 92 -0.40 17.97 -14.75
C GLU A 92 0.40 17.49 -15.97
N PRO A 93 1.24 18.35 -16.58
CA PRO A 93 2.10 17.95 -17.67
C PRO A 93 3.12 16.92 -17.16
N LEU A 94 2.94 15.67 -17.58
CA LEU A 94 3.89 14.61 -17.26
C LEU A 94 5.25 14.92 -17.89
N SER A 95 6.26 15.12 -17.06
CA SER A 95 7.66 15.21 -17.51
C SER A 95 8.04 13.94 -18.29
N ARG A 96 8.90 14.10 -19.31
CA ARG A 96 9.45 12.98 -20.10
C ARG A 96 10.04 11.87 -19.22
N LEU A 97 10.57 12.24 -18.04
CA LEU A 97 11.15 11.33 -17.07
C LEU A 97 10.08 10.49 -16.34
N ASN A 98 8.92 11.07 -16.06
CA ASN A 98 7.81 10.37 -15.42
C ASN A 98 7.16 9.36 -16.39
N ILE A 99 7.05 9.74 -17.66
CA ILE A 99 6.58 8.86 -18.73
C ILE A 99 7.55 7.69 -18.93
N ALA A 100 8.86 7.97 -18.97
CA ALA A 100 9.88 6.93 -19.05
C ALA A 100 9.83 5.98 -17.84
N GLY A 101 9.65 6.52 -16.63
CA GLY A 101 9.51 5.73 -15.40
C GLY A 101 8.27 4.82 -15.43
N VAL A 102 7.12 5.33 -15.86
CA VAL A 102 5.88 4.54 -16.02
C VAL A 102 6.06 3.45 -17.07
N ALA A 103 6.65 3.76 -18.23
CA ALA A 103 6.91 2.78 -19.28
C ALA A 103 7.84 1.66 -18.80
N LEU A 104 8.88 2.00 -18.03
CA LEU A 104 9.85 1.06 -17.48
C LEU A 104 9.24 0.18 -16.39
N ALA A 105 8.36 0.74 -15.54
CA ALA A 105 7.59 -0.01 -14.55
C ALA A 105 6.62 -1.00 -15.22
N LEU A 106 5.90 -0.57 -16.27
CA LEU A 106 5.02 -1.45 -17.05
C LEU A 106 5.81 -2.57 -17.73
N ALA A 107 6.97 -2.26 -18.33
CA ALA A 107 7.84 -3.26 -18.94
C ALA A 107 8.32 -4.29 -17.91
N ALA A 108 8.72 -3.86 -16.71
CA ALA A 108 9.14 -4.75 -15.64
C ALA A 108 7.98 -5.65 -15.15
N ILE A 109 6.76 -5.11 -15.02
CA ILE A 109 5.57 -5.92 -14.67
C ILE A 109 5.32 -7.01 -15.73
N VAL A 110 5.35 -6.65 -17.02
CA VAL A 110 5.10 -7.58 -18.12
C VAL A 110 6.19 -8.65 -18.22
N LEU A 111 7.45 -8.28 -18.03
CA LEU A 111 8.57 -9.22 -18.11
C LEU A 111 8.59 -10.20 -16.93
N MET A 112 8.11 -9.75 -15.77
CA MET A 112 8.06 -10.55 -14.56
C MET A 112 6.80 -11.44 -14.53
N ALA A 113 5.75 -11.10 -15.28
CA ALA A 113 4.52 -11.90 -15.37
C ALA A 113 4.85 -13.35 -15.79
N PRO A 114 4.40 -14.36 -15.03
CA PRO A 114 4.69 -15.75 -15.33
C PRO A 114 3.82 -16.16 -16.51
N TRP A 115 4.45 -16.39 -17.66
CA TRP A 115 3.85 -17.11 -18.79
C TRP A 115 3.84 -18.61 -18.49
#